data_AF-A0A520XUB8-F1
#
_entry.id   AF-A0A520XUB8-F1
#
_cell.length_a   1.000
_cell.length_b   1.000
_cell.length_c   1.000
_cell.angle_alpha   90.00
_cell.angle_beta   90.00
_cell.angle_gamma   90.00
#
_symmetry.space_group_name_H-M   'P 1'
#
loop_
_entity.id
_entity.type
_entity.pdbx_description
1 polymer ?
#
loop_
_entity_poly.entity_id
_entity_poly.type
_entity_poly.pdbx_seq_one_letter_code
_entity_poly.pdbx_strand_id
1 'polypeptide(L)'
;MPRDSGDGAGLFVRYAYPPNRLGYCGPEDVDALVEYSVSAVSDPGLRQLVMAFDGAYPYLELIAAAAGIHDPLDRRVVEAYWIGNRLLMNVDMALLGRSVTERFRKRAGRDWDRVAEAVWAGGLAHHSFHVFAVYPWAGLMREGRIDEPLHVMDRCRIRWGKVHAVEEDSVAVVSRPLEWVDGALILSHPQVEVVQASPTVAVAVGDWVSLHWEWVCDTLTARQLANLRGFSAHHLRLVNEELAVPLEAAVG
;
A
#
# COMPACT_ATOMS: atom_id res chain seq x y z
N MET A 1 -2.50 -25.49 -17.65
CA MET A 1 -2.17 -24.26 -18.41
C MET A 1 -1.90 -23.16 -17.41
N PRO A 2 -0.80 -22.39 -17.50
CA PRO A 2 -0.56 -21.30 -16.58
C PRO A 2 -1.58 -20.20 -16.86
N ARG A 3 -2.32 -19.76 -15.84
CA ARG A 3 -3.20 -18.59 -15.93
C ARG A 3 -2.33 -17.35 -16.18
N ASP A 4 -2.80 -16.51 -17.07
CA ASP A 4 -2.13 -15.38 -17.71
C ASP A 4 -1.11 -14.61 -16.87
N SER A 5 0.04 -14.38 -17.47
CA SER A 5 1.01 -13.33 -17.12
C SER A 5 0.52 -11.90 -17.47
N GLY A 6 -0.79 -11.68 -17.57
CA GLY A 6 -1.36 -10.66 -18.47
C GLY A 6 -2.15 -9.49 -17.88
N ASP A 7 -2.44 -9.43 -16.59
CA ASP A 7 -3.23 -8.30 -16.05
C ASP A 7 -2.69 -7.74 -14.74
N GLY A 8 -1.68 -6.86 -14.86
CA GLY A 8 -1.25 -6.01 -13.74
C GLY A 8 -2.09 -4.74 -13.61
N ALA A 9 -2.75 -4.28 -14.67
CA ALA A 9 -3.60 -3.08 -14.62
C ALA A 9 -4.87 -3.33 -13.77
N GLY A 10 -5.57 -4.43 -14.00
CA GLY A 10 -6.70 -4.85 -13.17
C GLY A 10 -6.28 -5.19 -11.74
N LEU A 11 -5.10 -5.80 -11.55
CA LEU A 11 -4.53 -5.96 -10.21
C LEU A 11 -4.34 -4.60 -9.53
N PHE A 12 -3.77 -3.61 -10.23
CA PHE A 12 -3.57 -2.28 -9.68
C PHE A 12 -4.89 -1.65 -9.24
N VAL A 13 -5.92 -1.72 -10.08
CA VAL A 13 -7.24 -1.12 -9.81
C VAL A 13 -7.91 -1.73 -8.57
N ARG A 14 -7.81 -3.04 -8.35
CA ARG A 14 -8.36 -3.68 -7.14
C ARG A 14 -7.83 -3.06 -5.84
N TYR A 15 -6.58 -2.60 -5.85
CA TYR A 15 -5.96 -1.92 -4.70
C TYR A 15 -6.15 -0.40 -4.76
N ALA A 16 -6.19 0.21 -5.94
CA ALA A 16 -6.26 1.66 -6.06
C ALA A 16 -7.68 2.22 -5.86
N TYR A 17 -8.71 1.43 -6.18
CA TYR A 17 -10.11 1.86 -6.12
C TYR A 17 -10.58 2.27 -4.70
N PRO A 18 -10.35 1.47 -3.64
CA PRO A 18 -10.85 1.79 -2.31
C PRO A 18 -10.41 3.15 -1.71
N PRO A 19 -9.13 3.57 -1.79
CA PRO A 19 -8.76 4.93 -1.37
C PRO A 19 -9.13 6.02 -2.38
N ASN A 20 -9.20 5.72 -3.68
CA ASN A 20 -9.52 6.71 -4.71
C ASN A 20 -10.98 7.19 -4.59
N ARG A 21 -11.94 6.28 -4.39
CA ARG A 21 -13.35 6.62 -4.11
C ARG A 21 -13.57 7.48 -2.87
N LEU A 22 -12.59 7.50 -1.95
CA LEU A 22 -12.60 8.31 -0.74
C LEU A 22 -11.79 9.62 -0.89
N GLY A 23 -11.22 9.88 -2.07
CA GLY A 23 -10.45 11.09 -2.37
C GLY A 23 -9.01 11.10 -1.84
N TYR A 24 -8.46 9.97 -1.39
CA TYR A 24 -7.10 9.93 -0.83
C TYR A 24 -6.00 9.84 -1.90
N CYS A 25 -6.30 9.29 -3.09
CA CYS A 25 -5.32 9.17 -4.17
C CYS A 25 -5.99 9.09 -5.55
N GLY A 26 -5.21 9.22 -6.62
CA GLY A 26 -5.67 9.00 -8.00
C GLY A 26 -6.45 10.17 -8.61
N PRO A 27 -6.90 10.00 -9.87
CA PRO A 27 -7.69 10.99 -10.60
C PRO A 27 -9.12 11.12 -10.02
N GLU A 28 -9.78 12.24 -10.34
CA GLU A 28 -11.15 12.54 -9.86
C GLU A 28 -12.23 11.66 -10.50
N ASP A 29 -11.95 11.04 -11.66
CA ASP A 29 -12.87 10.16 -12.38
C ASP A 29 -12.93 8.76 -11.74
N VAL A 30 -13.56 8.70 -10.56
CA VAL A 30 -13.78 7.48 -9.77
C VAL A 30 -14.71 6.50 -10.50
N ASP A 31 -15.70 7.01 -11.24
CA ASP A 31 -16.72 6.20 -11.91
C ASP A 31 -16.10 5.31 -12.99
N ALA A 32 -15.15 5.84 -13.77
CA ALA A 32 -14.38 5.03 -14.71
C ALA A 32 -13.59 3.92 -14.01
N LEU A 33 -13.02 4.19 -12.83
CA LEU A 33 -12.25 3.19 -12.06
C LEU A 33 -13.14 2.08 -11.50
N VAL A 34 -14.39 2.40 -11.10
CA VAL A 34 -15.40 1.41 -10.69
C VAL A 34 -15.65 0.44 -11.83
N GLU A 35 -15.92 0.94 -13.04
CA GLU A 35 -16.24 0.10 -14.20
C GLU A 35 -15.13 -0.91 -14.50
N TYR A 36 -13.87 -0.49 -14.45
CA TYR A 36 -12.73 -1.40 -14.61
C TYR A 36 -12.55 -2.37 -13.43
N SER A 37 -12.83 -1.93 -12.20
CA SER A 37 -12.73 -2.80 -11.01
C SER A 37 -13.73 -3.96 -11.04
N VAL A 38 -14.90 -3.75 -11.67
CA VAL A 38 -15.99 -4.72 -11.78
C VAL A 38 -15.91 -5.57 -13.05
N SER A 39 -15.51 -4.98 -14.18
CA SER A 39 -15.53 -5.66 -15.49
C SER A 39 -14.38 -6.63 -15.73
N ALA A 40 -13.29 -6.53 -14.95
CA ALA A 40 -12.03 -7.26 -15.18
C ALA A 40 -11.46 -7.09 -16.60
N VAL A 41 -11.83 -6.01 -17.30
CA VAL A 41 -11.32 -5.66 -18.63
C VAL A 41 -10.06 -4.82 -18.47
N SER A 42 -9.00 -5.18 -19.17
CA SER A 42 -7.79 -4.36 -19.29
C SER A 42 -7.63 -3.89 -20.72
N ASP A 43 -7.85 -2.60 -20.96
CA ASP A 43 -7.71 -1.95 -22.27
C ASP A 43 -6.77 -0.73 -22.20
N PRO A 44 -6.48 -0.04 -23.32
CA PRO A 44 -5.65 1.15 -23.30
C PRO A 44 -6.19 2.30 -22.42
N GLY A 45 -7.50 2.38 -22.22
CA GLY A 45 -8.13 3.39 -21.36
C GLY A 45 -7.81 3.17 -19.89
N LEU A 46 -7.92 1.92 -19.40
CA LEU A 46 -7.51 1.55 -18.05
C LEU A 46 -6.04 1.89 -17.78
N ARG A 47 -5.17 1.63 -18.76
CA ARG A 47 -3.74 1.93 -18.62
C ARG A 47 -3.49 3.43 -18.44
N GLN A 48 -4.18 4.28 -19.21
CA GLN A 48 -4.08 5.74 -19.06
C GLN A 48 -4.57 6.20 -17.68
N LEU A 49 -5.66 5.61 -17.18
CA LEU A 49 -6.20 5.91 -15.85
C LEU A 49 -5.20 5.55 -14.75
N VAL A 50 -4.56 4.38 -14.83
CA VAL A 50 -3.53 3.95 -13.86
C VAL A 50 -2.30 4.86 -13.89
N MET A 51 -1.90 5.35 -15.07
CA MET A 51 -0.78 6.28 -15.21
C MET A 51 -1.01 7.62 -14.48
N ALA A 52 -2.28 8.02 -14.28
CA ALA A 52 -2.64 9.26 -13.58
C ALA A 52 -2.51 9.16 -12.04
N PHE A 53 -2.13 8.00 -11.49
CA PHE A 53 -1.88 7.85 -10.05
C PHE A 53 -0.48 8.34 -9.68
N ASP A 54 -0.30 9.66 -9.58
CA ASP A 54 1.00 10.32 -9.29
C ASP A 54 1.72 9.82 -8.04
N GLY A 55 0.98 9.26 -7.07
CA GLY A 55 1.56 8.66 -5.87
C GLY A 55 2.12 7.26 -6.10
N ALA A 56 1.44 6.43 -6.89
CA ALA A 56 1.69 4.99 -6.99
C ALA A 56 2.39 4.59 -8.29
N TYR A 57 1.94 5.11 -9.43
CA TYR A 57 2.48 4.75 -10.75
C TYR A 57 4.00 4.95 -10.84
N PRO A 58 4.59 6.01 -10.26
CA PRO A 58 6.04 6.17 -10.37
C PRO A 58 6.86 5.18 -9.54
N TYR A 59 6.29 4.56 -8.51
CA TYR A 59 6.93 3.41 -7.86
C TYR A 59 6.97 2.21 -8.82
N LEU A 60 5.92 2.01 -9.63
CA LEU A 60 5.90 0.95 -10.63
C LEU A 60 6.98 1.16 -11.69
N GLU A 61 7.13 2.40 -12.19
CA GLU A 61 8.19 2.75 -13.14
C GLU A 61 9.59 2.48 -12.55
N LEU A 62 9.80 2.89 -11.30
CA LEU A 62 11.06 2.67 -10.59
C LEU A 62 11.38 1.18 -10.42
N ILE A 63 10.41 0.37 -9.97
CA ILE A 63 10.59 -1.07 -9.77
C ILE A 63 10.83 -1.76 -11.11
N ALA A 64 10.07 -1.41 -12.14
CA ALA A 64 10.20 -1.99 -13.48
C ALA A 64 11.58 -1.69 -14.07
N ALA A 65 12.01 -0.42 -14.03
CA ALA A 65 13.32 0.00 -14.52
C ALA A 65 14.46 -0.72 -13.78
N ALA A 66 14.40 -0.77 -12.44
CA ALA A 66 15.39 -1.46 -11.63
C ALA A 66 15.46 -2.98 -11.90
N ALA A 67 14.34 -3.59 -12.29
CA ALA A 67 14.25 -5.01 -12.62
C ALA A 67 14.50 -5.32 -14.11
N GLY A 68 14.73 -4.32 -14.96
CA GLY A 68 14.85 -4.51 -16.41
C GLY A 68 13.55 -4.98 -17.07
N ILE A 69 12.40 -4.62 -16.49
CA ILE A 69 11.06 -4.94 -17.02
C ILE A 69 10.56 -3.70 -17.78
N HIS A 70 10.15 -3.89 -19.04
CA HIS A 70 9.71 -2.78 -19.89
C HIS A 70 8.35 -2.20 -19.49
N ASP A 71 7.40 -3.05 -19.06
CA ASP A 71 6.05 -2.61 -18.68
C ASP A 71 5.94 -2.37 -17.16
N PRO A 72 5.73 -1.13 -16.69
CA PRO A 72 5.42 -0.85 -15.28
C PRO A 72 4.15 -1.56 -14.78
N LEU A 73 3.24 -1.93 -15.68
CA LEU A 73 2.03 -2.69 -15.36
C LEU A 73 2.21 -4.21 -15.54
N ASP A 74 3.46 -4.70 -15.65
CA ASP A 74 3.74 -6.12 -15.47
C ASP A 74 3.23 -6.55 -14.08
N ARG A 75 2.44 -7.63 -14.03
CA ARG A 75 1.83 -8.12 -12.79
C ARG A 75 2.83 -8.30 -11.64
N ARG A 76 4.08 -8.66 -11.93
CA ARG A 76 5.14 -8.83 -10.92
C ARG A 76 5.56 -7.48 -10.32
N VAL A 77 5.58 -6.41 -11.11
CA VAL A 77 5.88 -5.05 -10.68
C VAL A 77 4.74 -4.54 -9.79
N VAL A 78 3.50 -4.72 -10.22
CA VAL A 78 2.31 -4.33 -9.46
C VAL A 78 2.20 -5.11 -8.15
N GLU A 79 2.45 -6.43 -8.16
CA GLU A 79 2.54 -7.23 -6.93
C GLU A 79 3.66 -6.72 -6.01
N ALA A 80 4.82 -6.33 -6.56
CA ALA A 80 5.93 -5.83 -5.76
C ALA A 80 5.55 -4.55 -5.00
N TYR A 81 4.79 -3.66 -5.61
CA TYR A 81 4.37 -2.42 -4.96
C TYR A 81 3.31 -2.65 -3.88
N TRP A 82 2.26 -3.44 -4.15
CA TRP A 82 1.13 -3.60 -3.20
C TRP A 82 1.37 -4.64 -2.10
N ILE A 83 1.94 -5.79 -2.46
CA ILE A 83 2.10 -6.97 -1.59
C ILE A 83 3.57 -7.18 -1.22
N GLY A 84 4.47 -6.83 -2.13
CA GLY A 84 5.89 -7.07 -2.00
C GLY A 84 6.34 -8.39 -2.63
N ASN A 85 7.51 -8.34 -3.26
CA ASN A 85 8.24 -9.51 -3.74
C ASN A 85 9.72 -9.15 -3.95
N ARG A 86 10.49 -10.10 -4.50
CA ARG A 86 11.94 -9.95 -4.71
C ARG A 86 12.36 -8.78 -5.60
N LEU A 87 11.48 -8.24 -6.45
CA LEU A 87 11.83 -7.11 -7.32
C LEU A 87 12.19 -5.86 -6.52
N LEU A 88 11.67 -5.72 -5.31
CA LEU A 88 12.01 -4.63 -4.41
C LEU A 88 13.50 -4.60 -4.04
N MET A 89 14.19 -5.75 -4.10
CA MET A 89 15.62 -5.83 -3.77
C MET A 89 16.52 -5.32 -4.91
N ASN A 90 15.96 -5.06 -6.09
CA ASN A 90 16.71 -4.50 -7.22
C ASN A 90 16.74 -2.96 -7.18
N VAL A 91 15.84 -2.34 -6.41
CA VAL A 91 15.75 -0.88 -6.30
C VAL A 91 16.83 -0.40 -5.33
N ASP A 92 17.89 0.17 -5.88
CA ASP A 92 18.95 0.81 -5.09
C ASP A 92 18.39 2.01 -4.29
N MET A 93 18.94 2.21 -3.10
CA MET A 93 18.53 3.27 -2.18
C MET A 93 18.68 4.68 -2.79
N ALA A 94 19.74 4.93 -3.57
CA ALA A 94 19.92 6.23 -4.21
C ALA A 94 18.91 6.45 -5.35
N LEU A 95 18.50 5.38 -6.05
CA LEU A 95 17.40 5.44 -7.03
C LEU A 95 16.07 5.77 -6.34
N LEU A 96 15.76 5.10 -5.22
CA LEU A 96 14.56 5.40 -4.43
C LEU A 96 14.58 6.84 -3.91
N GLY A 97 15.70 7.29 -3.34
CA GLY A 97 15.85 8.64 -2.80
C GLY A 97 15.63 9.71 -3.85
N ARG A 98 16.23 9.57 -5.05
CA ARG A 98 15.96 10.50 -6.16
C ARG A 98 14.49 10.49 -6.55
N SER A 99 13.90 9.30 -6.69
CA SER A 99 12.51 9.14 -7.08
C SER A 99 11.53 9.82 -6.11
N VAL A 100 11.73 9.61 -4.81
CA VAL A 100 10.92 10.21 -3.74
C VAL A 100 11.14 11.72 -3.66
N THR A 101 12.38 12.19 -3.82
CA THR A 101 12.73 13.62 -3.79
C THR A 101 12.05 14.41 -4.88
N GLU A 102 12.16 13.94 -6.13
CA GLU A 102 11.61 14.63 -7.29
C GLU A 102 10.10 14.84 -7.17
N ARG A 103 9.40 13.87 -6.57
CA ARG A 103 7.93 13.80 -6.56
C ARG A 103 7.32 14.42 -5.30
N PHE A 104 7.88 14.08 -4.14
CA PHE A 104 7.22 14.34 -2.87
C PHE A 104 7.84 15.48 -2.07
N ARG A 105 9.05 15.97 -2.41
CA ARG A 105 9.70 17.04 -1.63
C ARG A 105 8.85 18.29 -1.48
N LYS A 106 8.27 18.78 -2.59
CA LYS A 106 7.41 19.97 -2.55
C LYS A 106 6.17 19.76 -1.70
N ARG A 107 5.58 18.56 -1.75
CA ARG A 107 4.35 18.20 -1.02
C ARG A 107 4.62 17.93 0.46
N ALA A 108 5.75 17.31 0.79
CA ALA A 108 6.18 17.02 2.16
C ALA A 108 6.55 18.29 2.93
N GLY A 109 7.04 19.33 2.25
CA GLY A 109 7.33 20.61 2.89
C GLY A 109 8.31 20.46 4.05
N ARG A 110 7.86 20.76 5.27
CA ARG A 110 8.69 20.70 6.48
C ARG A 110 9.02 19.27 6.93
N ASP A 111 8.20 18.29 6.52
CA ASP A 111 8.44 16.88 6.84
C ASP A 111 9.46 16.23 5.90
N TRP A 112 10.05 16.99 4.96
CA TRP A 112 10.92 16.40 3.94
C TRP A 112 12.15 15.70 4.52
N ASP A 113 12.82 16.29 5.51
CA ASP A 113 14.05 15.73 6.08
C ASP A 113 13.78 14.35 6.70
N ARG A 114 12.63 14.21 7.37
CA ARG A 114 12.10 12.96 7.91
C ARG A 114 11.88 11.90 6.81
N VAL A 115 11.23 12.29 5.71
CA VAL A 115 11.01 11.39 4.56
C VAL A 115 12.35 10.95 3.96
N ALA A 116 13.31 11.87 3.84
CA ALA A 116 14.64 11.56 3.32
C ALA A 116 15.39 10.58 4.24
N GLU A 117 15.39 10.82 5.55
CA GLU A 117 15.96 9.92 6.56
C GLU A 117 15.34 8.53 6.49
N ALA A 118 14.01 8.44 6.35
CA ALA A 118 13.30 7.18 6.22
C ALA A 118 13.71 6.38 4.95
N VAL A 119 14.05 7.07 3.85
CA VAL A 119 14.65 6.39 2.69
C VAL A 119 16.01 5.79 3.07
N TRP A 120 16.89 6.56 3.70
CA TRP A 120 18.24 6.12 4.08
C TRP A 120 18.25 5.04 5.15
N ALA A 121 17.25 5.03 6.05
CA ALA A 121 17.05 4.01 7.07
C ALA A 121 16.57 2.65 6.52
N GLY A 122 16.41 2.52 5.20
CA GLY A 122 16.05 1.27 4.54
C GLY A 122 14.64 1.27 3.97
N GLY A 123 14.15 2.42 3.49
CA GLY A 123 12.91 2.49 2.74
C GLY A 123 12.94 1.58 1.51
N LEU A 124 11.80 0.99 1.17
CA LEU A 124 11.63 0.18 -0.04
C LEU A 124 10.49 0.75 -0.89
N ALA A 125 10.54 0.50 -2.19
CA ALA A 125 9.50 0.90 -3.17
C ALA A 125 8.18 0.11 -3.00
N HIS A 126 7.62 0.11 -1.80
CA HIS A 126 6.44 -0.65 -1.39
C HIS A 126 5.37 0.28 -0.84
N HIS A 127 4.09 -0.06 -1.00
CA HIS A 127 2.98 0.79 -0.58
C HIS A 127 3.02 1.12 0.92
N SER A 128 3.40 0.17 1.78
CA SER A 128 3.53 0.44 3.22
C SER A 128 4.61 1.47 3.56
N PHE A 129 5.68 1.60 2.75
CA PHE A 129 6.64 2.69 2.93
C PHE A 129 5.99 4.04 2.64
N HIS A 130 5.22 4.11 1.55
CA HIS A 130 4.49 5.33 1.21
C HIS A 130 3.50 5.74 2.32
N VAL A 131 2.74 4.78 2.84
CA VAL A 131 1.74 5.03 3.90
C VAL A 131 2.39 5.44 5.22
N PHE A 132 3.46 4.76 5.65
CA PHE A 132 4.07 4.99 6.96
C PHE A 132 5.07 6.15 6.98
N ALA A 133 5.89 6.30 5.95
CA ALA A 133 7.00 7.24 5.96
C ALA A 133 6.75 8.48 5.08
N VAL A 134 6.13 8.32 3.91
CA VAL A 134 6.03 9.42 2.92
C VAL A 134 4.81 10.32 3.16
N TYR A 135 3.67 9.75 3.55
CA TYR A 135 2.51 10.55 3.93
C TYR A 135 2.71 11.29 5.27
N PRO A 136 2.03 12.44 5.44
CA PRO A 136 2.25 13.31 6.61
C PRO A 136 1.70 12.72 7.91
N TRP A 137 0.97 11.60 7.86
CA TRP A 137 0.22 11.04 8.98
C TRP A 137 1.10 10.75 10.20
N ALA A 138 2.27 10.14 10.01
CA ALA A 138 3.19 9.87 11.12
C ALA A 138 3.75 11.17 11.74
N GLY A 139 3.98 12.23 10.95
CA GLY A 139 4.33 13.56 11.47
C GLY A 139 3.22 14.16 12.34
N LEU A 140 1.98 14.10 11.86
CA LEU A 140 0.81 14.57 12.61
C LEU A 140 0.61 13.81 13.94
N MET A 141 0.94 12.52 13.99
CA MET A 141 0.88 11.74 15.23
C MET A 141 1.92 12.21 16.25
N ARG A 142 3.14 12.60 15.82
CA ARG A 142 4.15 13.20 16.73
C ARG A 142 3.70 14.55 17.29
N GLU A 143 2.91 15.30 16.53
CA GLU A 143 2.29 16.55 16.97
C GLU A 143 1.07 16.33 17.90
N GLY A 144 0.74 15.07 18.22
CA GLY A 144 -0.34 14.70 19.13
C GLY A 144 -1.70 14.45 18.48
N ARG A 145 -1.80 14.50 17.13
CA ARG A 145 -3.02 14.15 16.39
C ARG A 145 -3.03 12.64 16.13
N ILE A 146 -3.65 11.87 17.01
CA ILE A 146 -3.56 10.40 16.96
C ILE A 146 -4.68 9.76 16.15
N ASP A 147 -5.95 10.05 16.47
CA ASP A 147 -7.09 9.23 16.01
C ASP A 147 -7.26 9.19 14.49
N GLU A 148 -7.37 10.34 13.82
CA GLU A 148 -7.57 10.40 12.37
C GLU A 148 -6.35 9.89 11.58
N PRO A 149 -5.09 10.29 11.88
CA PRO A 149 -3.92 9.73 11.20
C PRO A 149 -3.78 8.21 11.42
N LEU A 150 -4.03 7.70 12.63
CA LEU A 150 -4.00 6.26 12.90
C LEU A 150 -5.05 5.52 12.07
N HIS A 151 -6.28 6.05 12.02
CA HIS A 151 -7.34 5.49 11.19
C HIS A 151 -6.93 5.44 9.72
N VAL A 152 -6.48 6.55 9.14
CA VAL A 152 -6.05 6.59 7.73
C VAL A 152 -4.87 5.65 7.48
N MET A 153 -3.87 5.60 8.36
CA MET A 153 -2.73 4.69 8.20
C MET A 153 -3.14 3.21 8.26
N ASP A 154 -4.05 2.85 9.17
CA ASP A 154 -4.57 1.48 9.25
C ASP A 154 -5.42 1.12 8.03
N ARG A 155 -6.22 2.07 7.53
CA ARG A 155 -7.09 1.84 6.39
C ARG A 155 -6.35 1.83 5.05
N CYS A 156 -5.32 2.66 4.90
CA CYS A 156 -4.46 2.75 3.71
C CYS A 156 -3.34 1.71 3.65
N ARG A 157 -2.84 1.17 4.78
CA ARG A 157 -1.90 0.04 4.67
C ARG A 157 -2.63 -1.15 4.08
N ILE A 158 -1.94 -1.95 3.28
CA ILE A 158 -2.50 -3.21 2.82
C ILE A 158 -2.53 -4.17 4.01
N ARG A 159 -3.72 -4.39 4.56
CA ARG A 159 -3.94 -5.34 5.66
C ARG A 159 -4.06 -6.74 5.08
N TRP A 160 -4.01 -7.73 5.96
CA TRP A 160 -4.32 -9.11 5.64
C TRP A 160 -5.16 -9.72 6.74
N GLY A 161 -5.96 -10.71 6.39
CA GLY A 161 -6.70 -11.48 7.38
C GLY A 161 -7.21 -12.80 6.83
N LYS A 162 -7.65 -13.65 7.75
CA LYS A 162 -8.16 -14.99 7.42
C LYS A 162 -9.69 -14.94 7.37
N VAL A 163 -10.26 -15.44 6.29
CA VAL A 163 -11.71 -15.43 6.07
C VAL A 163 -12.39 -16.35 7.07
N HIS A 164 -13.34 -15.80 7.83
CA HIS A 164 -14.14 -16.47 8.83
C HIS A 164 -15.53 -16.84 8.31
N ALA A 165 -16.17 -15.92 7.58
CA ALA A 165 -17.47 -16.12 6.94
C ALA A 165 -17.55 -15.34 5.62
N VAL A 166 -18.36 -15.83 4.69
CA VAL A 166 -18.64 -15.21 3.39
C VAL A 166 -20.14 -15.11 3.24
N GLU A 167 -20.62 -13.89 3.03
CA GLU A 167 -22.01 -13.56 2.66
C GLU A 167 -22.03 -13.04 1.22
N GLU A 168 -23.20 -12.68 0.70
CA GLU A 168 -23.36 -12.23 -0.70
C GLU A 168 -22.48 -11.02 -1.06
N ASP A 169 -22.56 -9.95 -0.25
CA ASP A 169 -21.83 -8.69 -0.51
C ASP A 169 -20.70 -8.41 0.49
N SER A 170 -20.49 -9.29 1.47
CA SER A 170 -19.54 -9.04 2.56
C SER A 170 -18.77 -10.29 2.99
N VAL A 171 -17.58 -10.04 3.54
CA VAL A 171 -16.67 -11.06 4.03
C VAL A 171 -16.27 -10.68 5.46
N ALA A 172 -16.49 -11.59 6.41
CA ALA A 172 -15.98 -11.45 7.76
C ALA A 172 -14.56 -12.01 7.80
N VAL A 173 -13.60 -11.20 8.23
CA VAL A 173 -12.17 -11.52 8.20
C VAL A 173 -11.56 -11.30 9.57
N VAL A 174 -10.77 -12.26 10.05
CA VAL A 174 -9.94 -12.09 11.24
C VAL A 174 -8.65 -11.40 10.84
N SER A 175 -8.50 -10.13 11.20
CA SER A 175 -7.33 -9.29 10.90
C SER A 175 -6.76 -8.68 12.17
N ARG A 176 -5.70 -7.86 12.05
CA ARG A 176 -5.07 -7.16 13.17
C ARG A 176 -4.96 -5.68 12.81
N PRO A 177 -5.85 -4.81 13.30
CA PRO A 177 -5.75 -3.35 13.15
C PRO A 177 -4.44 -2.77 13.70
N LEU A 178 -4.13 -1.54 13.30
CA LEU A 178 -3.05 -0.73 13.86
C LEU A 178 -3.55 -0.04 15.14
N GLU A 179 -2.72 -0.02 16.16
CA GLU A 179 -2.96 0.69 17.43
C GLU A 179 -1.76 1.60 17.74
N TRP A 180 -2.03 2.69 18.45
CA TRP A 180 -1.00 3.57 19.01
C TRP A 180 -0.84 3.27 20.50
N VAL A 181 0.31 2.73 20.89
CA VAL A 181 0.59 2.33 22.27
C VAL A 181 1.99 2.81 22.64
N ASP A 182 2.10 3.56 23.74
CA ASP A 182 3.38 4.03 24.30
C ASP A 182 4.30 4.72 23.28
N GLY A 183 3.72 5.52 22.37
CA GLY A 183 4.47 6.25 21.36
C GLY A 183 4.85 5.45 20.10
N ALA A 184 4.33 4.24 19.95
CA ALA A 184 4.63 3.36 18.84
C ALA A 184 3.36 2.81 18.15
N LEU A 185 3.49 2.56 16.85
CA LEU A 185 2.49 1.86 16.05
C LEU A 185 2.67 0.34 16.19
N ILE A 186 1.63 -0.36 16.64
CA ILE A 186 1.64 -1.82 16.80
C ILE A 186 0.45 -2.46 16.08
N LEU A 187 0.58 -3.74 15.73
CA LEU A 187 -0.57 -4.54 15.31
C LEU A 187 -1.26 -5.11 16.54
N SER A 188 -2.56 -4.81 16.69
CA SER A 188 -3.38 -5.22 17.82
C SER A 188 -3.57 -6.73 17.91
N HIS A 189 -4.35 -7.19 18.89
CA HIS A 189 -4.84 -8.58 18.91
C HIS A 189 -5.76 -8.87 17.72
N PRO A 190 -5.85 -10.13 17.25
CA PRO A 190 -6.76 -10.49 16.17
C PRO A 190 -8.21 -10.15 16.50
N GLN A 191 -8.90 -9.50 15.57
CA GLN A 191 -10.29 -9.09 15.67
C GLN A 191 -11.02 -9.41 14.37
N VAL A 192 -12.33 -9.63 14.46
CA VAL A 192 -13.18 -9.81 13.27
C VAL A 192 -13.54 -8.42 12.74
N GLU A 193 -13.23 -8.16 11.47
CA GLU A 193 -13.76 -7.02 10.72
C GLU A 193 -14.63 -7.54 9.55
N VAL A 194 -15.67 -6.78 9.21
CA VAL A 194 -16.52 -7.06 8.04
C VAL A 194 -16.12 -6.09 6.93
N VAL A 195 -15.78 -6.65 5.77
CA VAL A 195 -15.37 -5.92 4.58
C VAL A 195 -16.26 -6.28 3.40
N GLN A 196 -16.30 -5.44 2.39
CA GLN A 196 -17.01 -5.66 1.13
C GLN A 196 -16.28 -6.73 0.31
N ALA A 197 -17.07 -7.66 -0.23
CA ALA A 197 -16.58 -8.60 -1.22
C ALA A 197 -16.20 -7.84 -2.50
N SER A 198 -15.13 -8.28 -3.18
CA SER A 198 -14.83 -7.77 -4.51
C SER A 198 -15.52 -8.66 -5.56
N PRO A 199 -16.23 -8.07 -6.55
CA PRO A 199 -16.93 -8.85 -7.56
C PRO A 199 -15.99 -9.66 -8.47
N THR A 200 -14.71 -9.30 -8.51
CA THR A 200 -13.70 -9.94 -9.37
C THR A 200 -12.74 -10.86 -8.59
N VAL A 201 -12.96 -11.06 -7.29
CA VAL A 201 -12.12 -11.88 -6.42
C VAL A 201 -12.98 -12.98 -5.79
N ALA A 202 -12.70 -14.23 -6.17
CA ALA A 202 -13.31 -15.38 -5.52
C ALA A 202 -12.69 -15.56 -4.12
N VAL A 203 -13.54 -15.74 -3.11
CA VAL A 203 -13.13 -15.89 -1.70
C VAL A 203 -13.88 -17.05 -1.07
N ALA A 204 -13.18 -17.87 -0.29
CA ALA A 204 -13.77 -18.94 0.51
C ALA A 204 -13.35 -18.85 1.98
N VAL A 205 -14.16 -19.46 2.86
CA VAL A 205 -13.80 -19.60 4.28
C VAL A 205 -12.48 -20.33 4.42
N GLY A 206 -11.57 -19.75 5.22
CA GLY A 206 -10.23 -20.27 5.45
C GLY A 206 -9.13 -19.66 4.58
N ASP A 207 -9.49 -18.94 3.50
CA ASP A 207 -8.53 -18.22 2.68
C ASP A 207 -7.85 -17.08 3.45
N TRP A 208 -6.65 -16.72 3.02
CA TRP A 208 -6.03 -15.46 3.39
C TRP A 208 -6.30 -14.44 2.31
N VAL A 209 -6.72 -13.24 2.70
CA VAL A 209 -7.02 -12.14 1.77
C VAL A 209 -6.22 -10.90 2.13
N SER A 210 -5.93 -10.07 1.14
CA SER A 210 -5.47 -8.70 1.35
C SER A 210 -6.65 -7.74 1.38
N LEU A 211 -6.54 -6.71 2.21
CA LEU A 211 -7.58 -5.71 2.40
C LEU A 211 -7.01 -4.31 2.20
N HIS A 212 -7.77 -3.45 1.54
CA HIS A 212 -7.46 -2.02 1.44
C HIS A 212 -8.75 -1.24 1.66
N TRP A 213 -8.78 -0.38 2.69
CA TRP A 213 -10.02 0.22 3.20
C TRP A 213 -11.09 -0.85 3.41
N GLU A 214 -12.33 -0.64 2.99
CA GLU A 214 -13.44 -1.57 3.26
C GLU A 214 -13.46 -2.78 2.35
N TRP A 215 -12.44 -3.04 1.53
CA TRP A 215 -12.54 -4.01 0.43
C TRP A 215 -11.54 -5.15 0.53
N VAL A 216 -11.99 -6.35 0.13
CA VAL A 216 -11.09 -7.44 -0.25
C VAL A 216 -10.45 -7.12 -1.61
N CYS A 217 -9.11 -7.10 -1.67
CA CYS A 217 -8.39 -6.78 -2.91
C CYS A 217 -7.92 -8.02 -3.68
N ASP A 218 -7.45 -9.06 -2.98
CA ASP A 218 -7.05 -10.33 -3.60
C ASP A 218 -7.02 -11.49 -2.58
N THR A 219 -7.02 -12.73 -3.09
CA THR A 219 -6.64 -13.90 -2.30
C THR A 219 -5.13 -14.08 -2.31
N LEU A 220 -4.56 -14.42 -1.15
CA LEU A 220 -3.13 -14.48 -0.92
C LEU A 220 -2.64 -15.92 -0.89
N THR A 221 -1.66 -16.20 -1.73
CA THR A 221 -0.82 -17.39 -1.55
C THR A 221 0.03 -17.28 -0.28
N ALA A 222 0.53 -18.40 0.24
CA ALA A 222 1.42 -18.41 1.41
C ALA A 222 2.65 -17.51 1.22
N ARG A 223 3.22 -17.47 0.00
CA ARG A 223 4.34 -16.60 -0.37
C ARG A 223 3.97 -15.12 -0.28
N GLN A 224 2.84 -14.74 -0.86
CA GLN A 224 2.37 -13.35 -0.85
C GLN A 224 2.03 -12.88 0.57
N LEU A 225 1.40 -13.74 1.37
CA LEU A 225 1.13 -13.45 2.78
C LEU A 225 2.43 -13.25 3.58
N ALA A 226 3.44 -14.09 3.37
CA ALA A 226 4.74 -13.95 4.02
C ALA A 226 5.44 -12.65 3.62
N ASN A 227 5.43 -12.30 2.33
CA ASN A 227 5.98 -11.04 1.83
C ASN A 227 5.28 -9.82 2.45
N LEU A 228 3.94 -9.77 2.37
CA LEU A 228 3.17 -8.65 2.87
C LEU A 228 3.40 -8.42 4.36
N ARG A 229 3.48 -9.50 5.16
CA ARG A 229 3.87 -9.44 6.58
C ARG A 229 5.28 -8.91 6.76
N GLY A 230 6.24 -9.43 5.99
CA GLY A 230 7.65 -9.05 6.08
C GLY A 230 7.89 -7.57 5.76
N PHE A 231 7.39 -7.09 4.62
CA PHE A 231 7.55 -5.70 4.20
C PHE A 231 6.77 -4.73 5.08
N SER A 232 5.57 -5.11 5.53
CA SER A 232 4.81 -4.27 6.47
C SER A 232 5.52 -4.17 7.82
N ALA A 233 6.02 -5.27 8.36
CA ALA A 233 6.77 -5.26 9.63
C ALA A 233 8.09 -4.49 9.51
N HIS A 234 8.76 -4.56 8.36
CA HIS A 234 9.97 -3.78 8.07
C HIS A 234 9.71 -2.28 8.15
N HIS A 235 8.72 -1.78 7.41
CA HIS A 235 8.40 -0.36 7.42
C HIS A 235 7.77 0.12 8.73
N LEU A 236 7.06 -0.75 9.45
CA LEU A 236 6.54 -0.44 10.78
C LEU A 236 7.67 -0.25 11.80
N ARG A 237 8.73 -1.07 11.75
CA ARG A 237 9.93 -0.87 12.60
C ARG A 237 10.62 0.45 12.26
N LEU A 238 10.83 0.70 10.96
CA LEU A 238 11.49 1.91 10.48
C LEU A 238 10.78 3.17 10.97
N VAL A 239 9.45 3.26 10.83
CA VAL A 239 8.70 4.43 11.31
C VAL A 239 8.69 4.53 12.83
N ASN A 240 8.63 3.41 13.57
CA ASN A 240 8.68 3.44 15.04
C ASN A 240 10.04 3.89 15.58
N GLU A 241 11.14 3.52 14.92
CA GLU A 241 12.48 4.01 15.26
C GLU A 241 12.57 5.53 15.09
N GLU A 242 11.96 6.06 14.03
CA GLU A 242 11.88 7.49 13.77
C GLU A 242 10.99 8.23 14.80
N LEU A 243 9.83 7.66 15.15
CA LEU A 243 8.89 8.20 16.14
C LEU A 243 9.48 8.24 17.55
N ALA A 244 10.39 7.32 17.89
CA ALA A 244 11.05 7.27 19.19
C ALA A 244 12.08 8.40 19.40
N VAL A 245 12.47 9.13 18.35
CA VAL A 245 13.39 10.26 18.45
C VAL A 245 12.64 11.47 19.07
N PRO A 246 13.12 12.10 20.15
CA PRO A 246 12.50 13.31 20.70
C PRO A 246 12.51 14.48 19.71
N LEU A 247 11.44 15.29 19.67
CA LEU A 247 11.31 16.45 18.75
C LEU A 247 12.43 17.50 18.91
N GLU A 248 13.14 17.50 20.03
CA GLU A 248 14.22 18.45 20.34
C GLU A 248 15.58 18.05 19.74
N ALA A 249 15.73 16.85 19.17
CA ALA A 249 17.00 16.35 18.64
C ALA A 249 17.26 16.71 17.15
N ALA A 250 16.30 17.34 16.45
CA ALA A 250 16.38 17.62 15.01
C ALA A 250 16.89 19.03 14.66
N VAL A 251 17.50 19.75 15.60
CA VAL A 251 18.21 21.02 15.33
C VAL A 251 19.65 20.89 15.82
N GLY A 252 20.53 20.41 14.93
CA GLY A 252 21.97 20.32 15.14
C GLY A 252 22.71 20.30 13.81
#